data_AF-E4WZA3-F1
#
_entry.id   AF-E4WZA3-F1
#
_cell.length_a   1.000
_cell.length_b   1.000
_cell.length_c   1.000
_cell.angle_alpha   90.00
_cell.angle_beta   90.00
_cell.angle_gamma   90.00
#
_symmetry.space_group_name_H-M   'P 1'
#
loop_
_entity.id
_entity.type
_entity.pdbx_description
1 polymer ?
#
loop_
_entity_poly.entity_id
_entity_poly.type
_entity_poly.pdbx_seq_one_letter_code
_entity_poly.pdbx_strand_id
1 'polypeptide(L)'
;MSIYPTHGRKCFIGIFPKTFSKPNLANLTQCSDSEYLKESFKSQGWYTKFSKRNEIRKESAVRFLRENVNEFQEGHDVSRVVVYICTHGFSSQYGQHLEFYDGDILLDDLLRPLYQCLTLKGVPLLIILHSCRRFREINDDHTYRYSPHNSHDGERIAHAKLDVGFIFSVDENRDAIVEHGESNFAKRLAEAFQNDNDIFRATSKLGLRHSFRVRFDGDSRNDEFYDDSKRKKACFIVTVGEFDEPENWEEKLQDFHNADIDREEMRKVFSTIDCDVITSRKTRITLASFTRWLKDTIEKFFKPGHSFKSIIFYLKTHGSWGKKGQVVHFSDNKKIALLDLLKPFNEGNLKGMVSQKLLMLLKSAL
;
A
#
# COMPACT_ATOMS: atom_id res chain seq x y z
N MET A 1 -16.59 -10.81 13.69
CA MET A 1 -17.30 -9.52 13.62
C MET A 1 -16.53 -8.57 12.71
N SER A 2 -17.20 -7.83 11.83
CA SER A 2 -16.58 -6.79 10.99
C SER A 2 -16.27 -5.57 11.86
N ILE A 3 -15.08 -4.97 11.72
CA ILE A 3 -14.72 -3.71 12.40
C ILE A 3 -15.27 -2.47 11.67
N TYR A 4 -15.83 -2.64 10.47
CA TYR A 4 -16.39 -1.55 9.67
C TYR A 4 -17.91 -1.45 9.74
N PRO A 5 -18.47 -0.25 9.51
CA PRO A 5 -19.91 -0.06 9.42
C PRO A 5 -20.51 -1.01 8.37
N THR A 6 -21.44 -1.87 8.79
CA THR A 6 -22.20 -2.74 7.89
C THR A 6 -23.47 -2.06 7.37
N HIS A 7 -23.90 -1.00 8.04
CA HIS A 7 -25.03 -0.16 7.68
C HIS A 7 -24.55 1.15 7.04
N GLY A 8 -25.32 1.68 6.09
CA GLY A 8 -24.97 2.87 5.32
C GLY A 8 -24.73 2.59 3.85
N ARG A 9 -24.75 3.65 3.04
CA ARG A 9 -24.64 3.62 1.59
C ARG A 9 -23.22 3.19 1.16
N LYS A 10 -23.14 2.31 0.17
CA LYS A 10 -21.89 1.95 -0.51
C LYS A 10 -21.70 2.91 -1.67
N CYS A 11 -20.60 3.67 -1.68
CA CYS A 11 -20.39 4.73 -2.67
C CYS A 11 -19.27 4.35 -3.66
N PHE A 12 -19.55 4.46 -4.95
CA PHE A 12 -18.55 4.26 -6.02
C PHE A 12 -18.43 5.55 -6.82
N ILE A 13 -17.24 6.16 -6.82
CA ILE A 13 -16.93 7.40 -7.51
C ILE A 13 -15.97 7.11 -8.65
N GLY A 14 -16.34 7.48 -9.87
CA GLY A 14 -15.58 7.22 -11.08
C GLY A 14 -15.11 8.50 -11.77
N ILE A 15 -13.82 8.59 -12.10
CA ILE A 15 -13.21 9.70 -12.86
C ILE A 15 -12.56 9.16 -14.13
N PHE A 16 -13.05 9.60 -15.29
CA PHE A 16 -12.67 9.07 -16.61
C PHE A 16 -12.46 10.21 -17.62
N PRO A 17 -11.32 10.92 -17.59
CA PRO A 17 -11.01 11.96 -18.57
C PRO A 17 -10.82 11.29 -19.92
N LYS A 18 -11.67 11.56 -20.91
CA LYS A 18 -11.57 10.96 -22.25
C LYS A 18 -10.75 11.78 -23.24
N THR A 19 -10.51 13.06 -22.96
CA THR A 19 -9.79 13.98 -23.85
C THR A 19 -8.65 14.67 -23.11
N PHE A 20 -7.50 14.81 -23.77
CA PHE A 20 -6.27 15.40 -23.21
C PHE A 20 -5.71 16.50 -24.13
N SER A 21 -5.02 17.50 -23.56
CA SER A 21 -4.40 18.58 -24.36
C SER A 21 -3.21 18.12 -25.20
N LYS A 22 -2.50 17.07 -24.76
CA LYS A 22 -1.36 16.51 -25.49
C LYS A 22 -1.88 15.51 -26.53
N PRO A 23 -1.77 15.77 -27.85
CA PRO A 23 -2.33 14.91 -28.89
C PRO A 23 -1.68 13.52 -28.95
N ASN A 24 -0.46 13.36 -28.40
CA ASN A 24 0.26 12.09 -28.34
C ASN A 24 -0.15 11.19 -27.15
N LEU A 25 -1.01 11.69 -26.25
CA LEU A 25 -1.70 10.86 -25.26
C LEU A 25 -2.89 10.21 -25.95
N ALA A 26 -2.61 9.30 -26.88
CA ALA A 26 -3.63 8.58 -27.62
C ALA A 26 -4.59 7.88 -26.63
N ASN A 27 -5.89 8.00 -26.90
CA ASN A 27 -7.04 7.62 -26.08
C ASN A 27 -6.82 6.35 -25.21
N LEU A 28 -6.35 6.52 -23.96
CA LEU A 28 -6.57 5.53 -22.88
C LEU A 28 -8.08 5.27 -22.61
N THR A 29 -8.94 6.02 -23.29
CA THR A 29 -10.36 6.24 -23.02
C THR A 29 -11.29 5.91 -24.19
N GLN A 30 -10.82 5.07 -25.11
CA GLN A 30 -11.74 4.23 -25.89
C GLN A 30 -12.38 3.12 -25.04
N CYS A 31 -11.96 3.01 -23.76
CA CYS A 31 -12.49 2.08 -22.78
C CYS A 31 -13.92 2.45 -22.36
N SER A 32 -14.86 1.52 -22.52
CA SER A 32 -16.23 1.60 -21.97
C SER A 32 -16.33 1.21 -20.49
N ASP A 33 -15.19 1.23 -19.79
CA ASP A 33 -15.08 0.93 -18.36
C ASP A 33 -16.07 1.75 -17.53
N SER A 34 -16.30 3.02 -17.90
CA SER A 34 -17.23 3.88 -17.18
C SER A 34 -18.65 3.34 -17.19
N GLU A 35 -19.13 2.91 -18.35
CA GLU A 35 -20.47 2.36 -18.55
C GLU A 35 -20.58 0.98 -17.89
N TYR A 36 -19.61 0.11 -18.14
CA TYR A 36 -19.57 -1.24 -17.57
C TYR A 36 -19.51 -1.24 -16.03
N LEU A 37 -18.59 -0.47 -15.43
CA LEU A 37 -18.46 -0.38 -13.98
C LEU A 37 -19.70 0.28 -13.37
N LYS A 38 -20.31 1.26 -14.04
CA LYS A 38 -21.55 1.88 -13.57
C LYS A 38 -22.68 0.86 -13.45
N GLU A 39 -22.89 0.06 -14.50
CA GLU A 39 -23.92 -0.97 -14.50
C GLU A 39 -23.63 -2.06 -13.47
N SER A 40 -22.39 -2.55 -13.43
CA SER A 40 -21.95 -3.60 -12.51
C SER A 40 -22.07 -3.20 -11.04
N PHE A 41 -21.64 -2.00 -10.67
CA PHE A 41 -21.73 -1.56 -9.27
C PHE A 41 -23.17 -1.18 -8.90
N LYS A 42 -23.94 -0.61 -9.83
CA LYS A 42 -25.36 -0.30 -9.59
C LYS A 42 -26.17 -1.58 -9.33
N SER A 43 -25.94 -2.67 -10.08
CA SER A 43 -26.63 -3.95 -9.87
C SER A 43 -26.31 -4.57 -8.52
N GLN A 44 -25.12 -4.29 -7.97
CA GLN A 44 -24.68 -4.71 -6.63
C GLN A 44 -25.15 -3.75 -5.50
N GLY A 45 -26.04 -2.80 -5.80
CA GLY A 45 -26.62 -1.87 -4.83
C GLY A 45 -25.69 -0.73 -4.40
N TRP A 46 -24.66 -0.42 -5.19
CA TRP A 46 -23.82 0.74 -4.94
C TRP A 46 -24.47 2.02 -5.45
N TYR A 47 -24.26 3.10 -4.71
CA TYR A 47 -24.55 4.45 -5.16
C TYR A 47 -23.38 4.95 -6.00
N THR A 48 -23.61 5.02 -7.30
CA THR A 48 -22.54 5.28 -8.27
C THR A 48 -22.57 6.72 -8.77
N LYS A 49 -21.41 7.39 -8.79
CA LYS A 49 -21.22 8.75 -9.30
C LYS A 49 -20.07 8.76 -10.29
N PHE A 50 -20.28 9.30 -11.48
CA PHE A 50 -19.27 9.33 -12.54
C PHE A 50 -19.08 10.76 -13.04
N SER A 51 -17.85 11.12 -13.37
CA SER A 51 -17.53 12.36 -14.07
C SER A 51 -18.26 12.40 -15.42
N LYS A 52 -19.04 13.45 -15.67
CA LYS A 52 -19.93 13.53 -16.85
C LYS A 52 -19.26 14.00 -18.13
N ARG A 53 -18.09 14.64 -18.04
CA ARG A 53 -17.41 15.29 -19.17
C ARG A 53 -16.25 14.44 -19.65
N ASN A 54 -16.06 14.39 -20.97
CA ASN A 54 -14.87 13.81 -21.59
C ASN A 54 -13.63 14.67 -21.33
N GLU A 55 -13.79 15.99 -21.44
CA GLU A 55 -12.77 16.97 -21.07
C GLU A 55 -12.88 17.30 -19.59
N ILE A 56 -12.02 16.68 -18.78
CA ILE A 56 -11.94 16.94 -17.34
C ILE A 56 -10.68 17.72 -17.07
N ARG A 57 -10.84 18.94 -16.56
CA ARG A 57 -9.76 19.76 -16.02
C ARG A 57 -9.45 19.37 -14.57
N LYS A 58 -8.22 19.60 -14.12
CA LYS A 58 -7.75 19.29 -12.75
C LYS A 58 -8.67 19.81 -11.67
N GLU A 59 -8.98 21.12 -11.70
CA GLU A 59 -9.88 21.74 -10.73
C GLU A 59 -11.30 21.18 -10.78
N SER A 60 -11.76 20.75 -11.96
CA SER A 60 -13.08 20.13 -12.10
C SER A 60 -13.12 18.73 -11.50
N ALA A 61 -12.03 17.96 -11.58
CA ALA A 61 -11.92 16.66 -10.91
C ALA A 61 -11.91 16.83 -9.39
N VAL A 62 -11.15 17.79 -8.86
CA VAL A 62 -11.12 18.12 -7.42
C VAL A 62 -12.49 18.60 -6.93
N ARG A 63 -13.15 19.50 -7.68
CA ARG A 63 -14.50 19.97 -7.38
C ARG A 63 -15.51 18.81 -7.37
N PHE A 64 -15.44 17.91 -8.34
CA PHE A 64 -16.30 16.73 -8.38
C PHE A 64 -16.14 15.87 -7.11
N LEU A 65 -14.91 15.62 -6.67
CA LEU A 65 -14.69 14.91 -5.41
C LEU A 65 -15.23 15.68 -4.20
N ARG A 66 -15.04 16.99 -4.15
CA ARG A 66 -15.56 17.85 -3.08
C ARG A 66 -17.09 17.84 -3.01
N GLU A 67 -17.78 17.88 -4.15
CA GLU A 67 -19.25 17.78 -4.22
C GLU A 67 -19.74 16.45 -3.62
N ASN A 68 -19.09 15.32 -3.95
CA ASN A 68 -19.42 14.03 -3.36
C ASN A 68 -19.14 13.97 -1.85
N VAL A 69 -18.05 14.61 -1.40
CA VAL A 69 -17.72 14.72 0.03
C VAL A 69 -18.77 15.53 0.79
N ASN A 70 -19.24 16.64 0.22
CA ASN A 70 -20.30 17.45 0.83
C ASN A 70 -21.59 16.63 0.99
N GLU A 71 -21.97 15.83 -0.02
CA GLU A 71 -23.12 14.92 0.10
C GLU A 71 -22.95 13.94 1.29
N PHE A 72 -21.73 13.46 1.58
CA PHE A 72 -21.49 12.61 2.74
C PHE A 72 -21.67 13.36 4.07
N GLN A 73 -21.33 14.65 4.11
CA GLN A 73 -21.43 15.48 5.30
C GLN A 73 -22.87 15.94 5.59
N GLU A 74 -23.74 16.00 4.59
CA GLU A 74 -25.15 16.42 4.70
C GLU A 74 -26.08 15.37 5.34
N GLY A 75 -25.54 14.37 6.05
CA GLY A 75 -26.31 13.40 6.84
C GLY A 75 -26.59 12.07 6.13
N HIS A 76 -25.85 11.74 5.07
CA HIS A 76 -25.89 10.41 4.48
C HIS A 76 -24.90 9.47 5.19
N ASP A 77 -25.43 8.43 5.85
CA ASP A 77 -24.60 7.34 6.37
C ASP A 77 -23.89 6.62 5.21
N VAL A 78 -22.56 6.58 5.25
CA VAL A 78 -21.72 5.90 4.25
C VAL A 78 -21.00 4.74 4.92
N SER A 79 -21.14 3.54 4.35
CA SER A 79 -20.49 2.34 4.90
C SER A 79 -19.12 2.05 4.27
N ARG A 80 -18.91 2.49 3.03
CA ARG A 80 -17.65 2.31 2.28
C ARG A 80 -17.60 3.20 1.06
N VAL A 81 -16.40 3.64 0.68
CA VAL A 81 -16.17 4.46 -0.51
C VAL A 81 -15.13 3.80 -1.40
N VAL A 82 -15.42 3.70 -2.70
CA VAL A 82 -14.48 3.31 -3.74
C VAL A 82 -14.32 4.49 -4.69
N VAL A 83 -13.08 4.86 -4.99
CA VAL A 83 -12.75 5.88 -5.99
C VAL A 83 -11.95 5.20 -7.08
N TYR A 84 -12.51 5.14 -8.29
CA TYR A 84 -11.85 4.59 -9.47
C TYR A 84 -11.45 5.73 -10.41
N ILE A 85 -10.17 5.79 -10.73
CA ILE A 85 -9.60 6.80 -11.62
C ILE A 85 -8.94 6.07 -12.79
N CYS A 86 -9.42 6.33 -14.00
CA CYS A 86 -8.82 5.81 -15.24
C CYS A 86 -8.33 6.97 -16.09
N THR A 87 -7.00 7.09 -16.21
CA THR A 87 -6.35 8.19 -16.93
C THR A 87 -4.90 7.84 -17.30
N HIS A 88 -4.25 8.66 -18.13
CA HIS A 88 -2.80 8.61 -18.28
C HIS A 88 -2.11 9.05 -16.99
N GLY A 89 -0.93 8.51 -16.71
CA GLY A 89 -0.18 8.87 -15.53
C GLY A 89 1.29 8.51 -15.66
N PHE A 90 2.06 8.91 -14.66
CA PHE A 90 3.44 8.52 -14.48
C PHE A 90 3.82 8.67 -13.00
N SER A 91 4.89 8.02 -12.57
CA SER A 91 5.44 8.23 -11.23
C SER A 91 6.63 9.17 -11.31
N SER A 92 6.88 9.94 -10.26
CA SER A 92 8.06 10.81 -10.12
C SER A 92 8.57 10.76 -8.68
N GLN A 93 9.61 11.51 -8.36
CA GLN A 93 10.08 11.69 -6.97
C GLN A 93 9.01 12.31 -6.05
N TYR A 94 8.00 12.99 -6.61
CA TYR A 94 6.90 13.64 -5.88
C TYR A 94 5.69 12.72 -5.68
N GLY A 95 5.67 11.54 -6.32
CA GLY A 95 4.58 10.58 -6.21
C GLY A 95 3.94 10.25 -7.56
N GLN A 96 2.67 9.85 -7.52
CA GLN A 96 1.92 9.48 -8.72
C GLN A 96 1.25 10.72 -9.34
N HIS A 97 1.60 11.02 -10.59
CA HIS A 97 0.98 12.04 -11.40
C HIS A 97 -0.14 11.45 -12.25
N LEU A 98 -1.23 12.20 -12.36
CA LEU A 98 -2.41 11.89 -13.14
C LEU A 98 -2.62 12.98 -14.17
N GLU A 99 -2.64 12.62 -15.44
CA GLU A 99 -2.90 13.57 -16.53
C GLU A 99 -4.40 13.86 -16.61
N PHE A 100 -4.72 15.12 -16.90
CA PHE A 100 -6.05 15.64 -17.17
C PHE A 100 -5.96 16.54 -18.41
N TYR A 101 -7.08 17.16 -18.79
CA TYR A 101 -7.12 17.99 -19.99
C TYR A 101 -6.08 19.12 -19.95
N ASP A 102 -5.97 19.83 -18.84
CA ASP A 102 -5.12 21.01 -18.63
C ASP A 102 -3.77 20.70 -17.93
N GLY A 103 -3.29 19.46 -18.07
CA GLY A 103 -2.01 18.99 -17.53
C GLY A 103 -2.18 17.98 -16.40
N ASP A 104 -1.11 17.72 -15.65
CA ASP A 104 -1.10 16.72 -14.59
C ASP A 104 -1.31 17.31 -13.18
N ILE A 105 -1.80 16.47 -12.28
CA ILE A 105 -1.98 16.72 -10.85
C ILE A 105 -1.41 15.54 -10.06
N LEU A 106 -0.87 15.79 -8.86
CA LEU A 106 -0.52 14.73 -7.92
C LEU A 106 -1.79 14.02 -7.42
N LEU A 107 -1.70 12.70 -7.28
CA LEU A 107 -2.80 11.88 -6.75
C LEU A 107 -3.26 12.39 -5.37
N ASP A 108 -2.33 12.75 -4.50
CA ASP A 108 -2.65 13.22 -3.13
C ASP A 108 -3.41 14.57 -3.15
N ASP A 109 -3.07 15.45 -4.08
CA ASP A 109 -3.76 16.73 -4.24
C ASP A 109 -5.19 16.54 -4.78
N LEU A 110 -5.36 15.59 -5.70
CA LEU A 110 -6.68 15.21 -6.18
C LEU A 110 -7.55 14.65 -5.04
N LEU A 111 -6.99 13.77 -4.21
CA LEU A 111 -7.72 13.06 -3.16
C LEU A 111 -7.89 13.86 -1.85
N ARG A 112 -7.22 15.02 -1.73
CA ARG A 112 -7.27 15.89 -0.55
C ARG A 112 -8.68 16.12 0.02
N PRO A 113 -9.75 16.37 -0.78
CA PRO A 113 -11.09 16.55 -0.24
C PRO A 113 -11.62 15.33 0.53
N LEU A 114 -11.30 14.11 0.08
CA LEU A 114 -11.68 12.88 0.77
C LEU A 114 -10.91 12.73 2.08
N TYR A 115 -9.62 13.08 2.06
CA TYR A 115 -8.75 13.00 3.24
C TYR A 115 -9.14 13.93 4.37
N GLN A 116 -9.77 15.06 4.03
CA GLN A 116 -10.24 16.06 4.98
C GLN A 116 -11.69 15.82 5.43
N CYS A 117 -12.38 14.80 4.91
CA CYS A 117 -13.77 14.52 5.28
C CYS A 117 -13.88 13.76 6.61
N LEU A 118 -14.32 14.45 7.66
CA LEU A 118 -14.51 13.85 9.00
C LEU A 118 -15.54 12.70 9.00
N THR A 119 -16.58 12.76 8.16
CA THR A 119 -17.59 11.70 8.06
C THR A 119 -17.02 10.38 7.53
N LEU A 120 -15.90 10.43 6.80
CA LEU A 120 -15.23 9.23 6.29
C LEU A 120 -14.26 8.62 7.32
N LYS A 121 -14.12 9.20 8.52
CA LYS A 121 -13.24 8.64 9.56
C LYS A 121 -13.73 7.27 10.01
N GLY A 122 -12.89 6.24 9.85
CA GLY A 122 -13.25 4.84 10.12
C GLY A 122 -14.14 4.19 9.05
N VAL A 123 -14.44 4.93 7.97
CA VAL A 123 -15.08 4.37 6.76
C VAL A 123 -13.98 3.88 5.83
N PRO A 124 -14.02 2.63 5.37
CA PRO A 124 -13.01 2.13 4.46
C PRO A 124 -13.09 2.86 3.11
N LEU A 125 -11.95 3.42 2.69
CA LEU A 125 -11.78 4.13 1.43
C LEU A 125 -10.84 3.33 0.53
N LEU A 126 -11.29 2.91 -0.64
CA LEU A 126 -10.45 2.20 -1.60
C LEU A 126 -10.21 3.08 -2.82
N ILE A 127 -8.95 3.40 -3.09
CA ILE A 127 -8.52 4.15 -4.27
C ILE A 127 -8.02 3.14 -5.30
N ILE A 128 -8.61 3.16 -6.48
CA ILE A 128 -8.28 2.26 -7.58
C ILE A 128 -7.80 3.11 -8.74
N LEU A 129 -6.57 2.87 -9.17
CA LEU A 129 -5.92 3.64 -10.21
C LEU A 129 -5.62 2.76 -11.41
N HIS A 130 -6.28 3.06 -12.52
CA HIS A 130 -5.94 2.55 -13.83
C HIS A 130 -5.15 3.62 -14.59
N SER A 131 -3.83 3.62 -14.42
CA SER A 131 -2.92 4.53 -15.12
C SER A 131 -1.51 3.96 -15.21
N CYS A 132 -0.71 4.47 -16.15
CA CYS A 132 0.71 4.14 -16.21
C CYS A 132 1.46 4.66 -14.95
N ARG A 133 2.52 3.94 -14.58
CA ARG A 133 3.35 4.22 -13.39
C ARG A 133 4.83 4.24 -13.72
N ARG A 134 5.17 4.50 -14.98
CA ARG A 134 6.55 4.63 -15.43
C ARG A 134 7.19 5.83 -14.74
N PHE A 135 8.36 5.64 -14.13
CA PHE A 135 9.07 6.75 -13.53
C PHE A 135 9.51 7.76 -14.61
N ARG A 136 9.25 9.05 -14.36
CA ARG A 136 9.73 10.17 -15.16
C ARG A 136 10.45 11.15 -14.24
N GLU A 137 11.64 11.54 -14.65
CA GLU A 137 12.40 12.60 -14.00
C GLU A 137 11.81 13.95 -14.42
N ILE A 138 11.44 14.77 -13.43
CA ILE A 138 10.89 16.11 -13.66
C ILE A 138 12.03 17.10 -13.50
N ASN A 139 12.57 17.56 -14.63
CA ASN A 139 13.73 18.45 -14.66
C ASN A 139 13.40 19.91 -14.31
N ASP A 140 12.12 20.29 -14.41
CA ASP A 140 11.66 21.64 -14.13
C ASP A 140 10.99 21.68 -12.76
N ASP A 141 11.83 21.88 -11.76
CA ASP A 141 11.46 21.73 -10.37
C ASP A 141 10.50 22.84 -9.92
N HIS A 142 10.44 24.00 -10.59
CA HIS A 142 9.72 25.19 -10.11
C HIS A 142 8.19 25.05 -10.02
N THR A 143 7.56 24.28 -10.91
CA THR A 143 6.10 24.05 -10.91
C THR A 143 5.65 23.12 -9.80
N TYR A 144 6.54 22.23 -9.33
CA TYR A 144 6.25 21.22 -8.30
C TYR A 144 7.00 21.49 -6.98
N ARG A 145 8.00 22.38 -7.00
CA ARG A 145 8.61 23.07 -5.85
C ARG A 145 7.67 24.08 -5.22
N TYR A 146 6.45 24.25 -5.73
CA TYR A 146 5.37 24.86 -4.96
C TYR A 146 4.58 23.78 -4.21
N SER A 147 5.23 23.14 -3.25
CA SER A 147 4.62 22.75 -1.97
C SER A 147 5.58 22.59 -0.76
N PRO A 148 6.73 23.29 -0.64
CA PRO A 148 7.47 23.40 0.63
C PRO A 148 6.92 24.54 1.51
N HIS A 149 5.94 25.30 1.00
CA HIS A 149 5.20 26.34 1.71
C HIS A 149 3.69 26.13 1.64
N ASN A 150 3.23 24.90 1.89
CA ASN A 150 2.01 24.77 2.68
C ASN A 150 2.32 25.37 4.06
N SER A 151 2.24 26.69 4.20
CA SER A 151 2.10 27.36 5.49
C SER A 151 0.74 27.05 6.16
N HIS A 152 -0.04 26.14 5.55
CA HIS A 152 -1.14 25.42 6.19
C HIS A 152 -0.71 24.11 6.88
N ASP A 153 0.52 23.63 6.71
CA ASP A 153 1.06 22.47 7.45
C ASP A 153 1.63 22.87 8.84
N GLY A 154 1.56 24.16 9.21
CA GLY A 154 1.76 24.62 10.59
C GLY A 154 0.72 24.05 11.55
N GLU A 155 -0.46 23.71 11.02
CA GLU A 155 -1.35 22.73 11.62
C GLU A 155 -1.22 21.48 10.77
N ARG A 156 -0.36 20.54 11.19
CA ARG A 156 -0.31 19.19 10.60
C ARG A 156 -1.75 18.77 10.30
N ILE A 157 -2.12 18.66 9.02
CA ILE A 157 -3.28 17.87 8.64
C ILE A 157 -2.87 16.47 9.05
N ALA A 158 -3.16 16.12 10.30
CA ALA A 158 -3.14 14.78 10.76
C ALA A 158 -4.12 14.10 9.82
N HIS A 159 -3.60 13.39 8.80
CA HIS A 159 -4.37 12.48 7.98
C HIS A 159 -5.25 11.75 8.96
N ALA A 160 -6.55 12.08 8.99
CA ALA A 160 -7.40 11.76 10.10
C ALA A 160 -7.75 10.28 10.02
N LYS A 161 -6.77 9.42 10.33
CA LYS A 161 -6.86 7.96 10.48
C LYS A 161 -7.88 7.36 9.50
N LEU A 162 -7.68 7.58 8.20
CA LEU A 162 -8.53 6.97 7.18
C LEU A 162 -7.99 5.59 6.87
N ASP A 163 -8.89 4.61 6.86
CA ASP A 163 -8.63 3.25 6.42
C ASP A 163 -8.57 3.23 4.88
N VAL A 164 -7.48 3.76 4.33
CA VAL A 164 -7.30 3.89 2.88
C VAL A 164 -6.53 2.71 2.29
N GLY A 165 -7.14 2.00 1.35
CA GLY A 165 -6.48 1.01 0.50
C GLY A 165 -6.19 1.58 -0.89
N PHE A 166 -5.11 1.12 -1.52
CA PHE A 166 -4.80 1.44 -2.92
C PHE A 166 -4.73 0.17 -3.76
N ILE A 167 -5.28 0.24 -4.98
CA ILE A 167 -5.14 -0.79 -6.02
C ILE A 167 -4.65 -0.10 -7.27
N PHE A 168 -3.58 -0.60 -7.87
CA PHE A 168 -3.05 -0.10 -9.12
C PHE A 168 -3.24 -1.16 -10.21
N SER A 169 -3.63 -0.74 -11.42
CA SER A 169 -3.76 -1.66 -12.55
C SER A 169 -2.42 -2.24 -13.00
N VAL A 170 -1.30 -1.56 -12.69
CA VAL A 170 0.06 -1.99 -13.01
C VAL A 170 1.05 -1.75 -11.87
N ASP A 171 2.13 -2.53 -11.92
CA ASP A 171 3.30 -2.33 -11.06
C ASP A 171 3.99 -0.98 -11.34
N GLU A 172 4.76 -0.54 -10.35
CA GLU A 172 5.66 0.60 -10.49
C GLU A 172 6.65 0.38 -11.63
N ASN A 173 7.00 1.44 -12.36
CA ASN A 173 7.85 1.41 -13.55
C ASN A 173 7.27 0.65 -14.75
N ARG A 174 5.95 0.40 -14.78
CA ARG A 174 5.27 -0.19 -15.94
C ARG A 174 4.23 0.74 -16.53
N ASP A 175 3.97 0.50 -17.81
CA ASP A 175 2.89 1.14 -18.56
C ASP A 175 1.63 0.28 -18.46
N ALA A 176 0.48 0.92 -18.25
CA ALA A 176 -0.81 0.26 -18.32
C ALA A 176 -1.15 0.00 -19.79
N ILE A 177 -1.48 -1.26 -20.10
CA ILE A 177 -1.87 -1.67 -21.45
C ILE A 177 -3.37 -1.44 -21.59
N VAL A 178 -3.77 -0.78 -22.68
CA VAL A 178 -5.17 -0.55 -23.03
C VAL A 178 -5.55 -1.50 -24.15
N GLU A 179 -6.60 -2.27 -23.90
CA GLU A 179 -7.24 -3.12 -24.90
C GLU A 179 -8.37 -2.33 -25.58
N HIS A 180 -8.70 -2.64 -26.83
CA HIS A 180 -9.89 -2.07 -27.46
C HIS A 180 -11.16 -2.64 -26.80
N GLY A 181 -12.02 -1.77 -26.26
CA GLY A 181 -13.26 -2.17 -25.57
C GLY A 181 -13.16 -2.04 -24.05
N GLU A 182 -13.82 -2.91 -23.29
CA GLU A 182 -13.74 -2.94 -21.83
C GLU A 182 -12.40 -3.50 -21.37
N SER A 183 -11.73 -2.85 -20.42
CA SER A 183 -10.46 -3.36 -19.92
C SER A 183 -10.66 -4.64 -19.12
N ASN A 184 -9.77 -5.62 -19.33
CA ASN A 184 -9.70 -6.82 -18.49
C ASN A 184 -9.57 -6.50 -17.00
N PHE A 185 -8.94 -5.37 -16.66
CA PHE A 185 -8.86 -4.87 -15.30
C PHE A 185 -10.24 -4.49 -14.74
N ALA A 186 -11.05 -3.72 -15.47
CA ALA A 186 -12.39 -3.33 -15.03
C ALA A 186 -13.34 -4.52 -14.90
N LYS A 187 -13.27 -5.50 -15.81
CA LYS A 187 -14.05 -6.75 -15.73
C LYS A 187 -13.75 -7.53 -14.45
N ARG A 188 -12.47 -7.82 -14.22
CA ARG A 188 -12.02 -8.52 -13.02
C ARG A 188 -12.33 -7.75 -11.75
N LEU A 189 -12.28 -6.42 -11.82
CA LEU A 189 -12.69 -5.59 -10.69
C LEU A 189 -14.18 -5.80 -10.37
N ALA A 190 -15.06 -5.68 -11.36
CA ALA A 190 -16.49 -5.89 -11.15
C ALA A 190 -16.81 -7.31 -10.62
N GLU A 191 -16.12 -8.33 -11.12
CA GLU A 191 -16.21 -9.73 -10.64
C GLU A 191 -15.79 -9.84 -9.17
N ALA A 192 -14.63 -9.27 -8.81
CA ALA A 192 -14.14 -9.32 -7.44
C ALA A 192 -15.08 -8.61 -6.45
N PHE A 193 -15.82 -7.60 -6.91
CA PHE A 193 -16.82 -6.89 -6.11
C PHE A 193 -18.18 -7.61 -6.00
N GLN A 194 -18.43 -8.68 -6.77
CA GLN A 194 -19.65 -9.49 -6.62
C GLN A 194 -19.80 -10.04 -5.19
N ASN A 195 -18.68 -10.23 -4.48
CA ASN A 195 -18.66 -10.54 -3.04
C ASN A 195 -17.90 -9.44 -2.27
N ASP A 196 -18.46 -8.22 -2.27
CA ASP A 196 -17.81 -6.99 -1.79
C ASP A 196 -17.19 -7.07 -0.38
N ASN A 197 -17.75 -7.91 0.50
CA ASN A 197 -17.22 -8.14 1.83
C ASN A 197 -15.81 -8.75 1.80
N ASP A 198 -15.46 -9.55 0.80
CA ASP A 198 -14.14 -10.20 0.73
C ASP A 198 -13.03 -9.23 0.32
N ILE A 199 -13.30 -8.25 -0.55
CA ILE A 199 -12.31 -7.22 -0.91
C ILE A 199 -11.97 -6.35 0.31
N PHE A 200 -12.98 -5.82 1.00
CA PHE A 200 -12.74 -5.01 2.21
C PHE A 200 -12.23 -5.84 3.39
N ARG A 201 -12.54 -7.14 3.44
CA ARG A 201 -12.00 -8.06 4.44
C ARG A 201 -10.57 -8.48 4.14
N ALA A 202 -10.20 -8.63 2.86
CA ALA A 202 -8.84 -8.85 2.44
C ALA A 202 -7.96 -7.62 2.73
N THR A 203 -8.47 -6.41 2.47
CA THR A 203 -7.75 -5.18 2.81
C THR A 203 -7.71 -4.91 4.32
N SER A 204 -8.67 -5.40 5.11
CA SER A 204 -8.73 -5.15 6.57
C SER A 204 -8.10 -6.20 7.47
N LYS A 205 -8.10 -7.49 7.08
CA LYS A 205 -7.36 -8.55 7.78
C LYS A 205 -5.83 -8.35 7.72
N LEU A 206 -5.36 -7.45 6.86
CA LEU A 206 -3.94 -7.16 6.66
C LEU A 206 -3.42 -5.96 7.48
N GLY A 207 -4.25 -5.31 8.30
CA GLY A 207 -3.81 -4.22 9.19
C GLY A 207 -3.35 -2.99 8.41
N LEU A 208 -4.30 -2.10 8.07
CA LEU A 208 -4.04 -0.87 7.35
C LEU A 208 -3.20 0.11 8.16
N ARG A 209 -1.87 0.01 8.01
CA ARG A 209 -0.91 1.09 8.25
C ARG A 209 0.06 1.32 7.09
N HIS A 210 0.03 0.51 6.04
CA HIS A 210 0.93 0.68 4.89
C HIS A 210 0.22 0.33 3.58
N SER A 211 0.57 1.07 2.54
CA SER A 211 0.21 0.81 1.15
C SER A 211 0.39 -0.68 0.80
N PHE A 212 -0.70 -1.37 0.45
CA PHE A 212 -0.62 -2.75 -0.04
C PHE A 212 -0.60 -2.78 -1.57
N ARG A 213 0.22 -3.67 -2.13
CA ARG A 213 0.22 -4.07 -3.52
C ARG A 213 -0.47 -5.43 -3.62
N VAL A 214 -1.64 -5.50 -4.24
CA VAL A 214 -2.18 -6.76 -4.76
C VAL A 214 -1.80 -6.80 -6.24
N ARG A 215 -0.91 -7.72 -6.62
CA ARG A 215 -0.69 -8.05 -8.04
C ARG A 215 -1.92 -8.83 -8.51
N PHE A 216 -2.64 -8.29 -9.48
CA PHE A 216 -3.65 -9.02 -10.26
C PHE A 216 -3.01 -9.72 -11.48
N ASP A 217 -1.76 -10.16 -11.35
CA ASP A 217 -1.10 -11.00 -12.34
C ASP A 217 -1.56 -12.44 -12.07
N GLY A 218 -2.71 -12.81 -12.63
CA GLY A 218 -3.34 -14.12 -12.47
C GLY A 218 -2.52 -15.24 -13.10
N ASP A 219 -1.42 -15.63 -12.44
CA ASP A 219 -0.84 -16.95 -12.62
C ASP A 219 -1.64 -17.93 -11.75
N SER A 220 -2.45 -18.80 -12.38
CA SER A 220 -3.22 -19.83 -11.69
C SER A 220 -2.33 -20.77 -10.86
N ARG A 221 -1.02 -20.81 -11.14
CA ARG A 221 -0.05 -21.52 -10.30
C ARG A 221 0.16 -20.87 -8.95
N ASN A 222 -0.05 -19.56 -8.78
CA ASN A 222 0.15 -18.86 -7.51
C ASN A 222 -1.07 -18.96 -6.58
N ASP A 223 -2.29 -19.06 -7.12
CA ASP A 223 -3.51 -19.21 -6.31
C ASP A 223 -3.55 -20.57 -5.58
N GLU A 224 -2.96 -21.62 -6.16
CA GLU A 224 -2.72 -22.90 -5.47
C GLU A 224 -1.71 -22.79 -4.30
N PHE A 225 -0.87 -21.75 -4.25
CA PHE A 225 0.08 -21.52 -3.13
C PHE A 225 -0.56 -20.85 -1.90
N TYR A 226 -1.76 -20.31 -2.01
CA TYR A 226 -2.44 -19.61 -0.91
C TYR A 226 -3.69 -20.36 -0.40
N ASP A 227 -3.64 -21.70 -0.30
CA ASP A 227 -4.62 -22.47 0.46
C ASP A 227 -4.57 -22.08 1.95
N ASP A 228 -5.51 -21.22 2.35
CA ASP A 228 -5.71 -20.67 3.70
C ASP A 228 -5.89 -21.74 4.80
N SER A 229 -6.24 -22.97 4.42
CA SER A 229 -6.62 -24.02 5.36
C SER A 229 -5.47 -24.90 5.83
N LYS A 230 -4.26 -24.78 5.24
CA LYS A 230 -3.16 -25.76 5.45
C LYS A 230 -1.79 -25.21 5.85
N ARG A 231 -1.59 -23.88 5.92
CA ARG A 231 -0.24 -23.29 6.07
C ARG A 231 -0.18 -22.27 7.22
N LYS A 232 0.82 -22.39 8.10
CA LYS A 232 1.00 -21.50 9.27
C LYS A 232 1.55 -20.13 8.86
N LYS A 233 1.27 -19.07 9.62
CA LYS A 233 1.89 -17.74 9.42
C LYS A 233 3.02 -17.55 10.41
N ALA A 234 4.07 -16.80 10.05
CA ALA A 234 5.12 -16.38 10.97
C ALA A 234 5.16 -14.85 11.09
N CYS A 235 5.32 -14.33 12.30
CA CYS A 235 5.44 -12.89 12.54
C CYS A 235 6.68 -12.58 13.37
N PHE A 236 7.56 -11.75 12.83
CA PHE A 236 8.77 -11.26 13.47
C PHE A 236 8.51 -9.85 14.01
N ILE A 237 8.61 -9.66 15.32
CA ILE A 237 8.35 -8.39 15.97
C ILE A 237 9.62 -7.90 16.67
N VAL A 238 10.15 -6.80 16.16
CA VAL A 238 11.37 -6.17 16.66
C VAL A 238 11.09 -4.72 17.00
N THR A 239 11.46 -4.32 18.22
CA THR A 239 11.39 -2.93 18.67
C THR A 239 12.78 -2.53 19.15
N VAL A 240 13.38 -1.54 18.49
CA VAL A 240 14.62 -0.91 18.92
C VAL A 240 14.22 0.30 19.75
N GLY A 241 14.45 0.24 21.06
CA GLY A 241 13.97 1.24 22.01
C GLY A 241 15.05 2.09 22.67
N GLU A 242 16.29 1.63 22.63
CA GLU A 242 17.44 2.27 23.28
C GLU A 242 18.53 2.53 22.24
N PHE A 243 19.08 3.75 22.23
CA PHE A 243 20.12 4.19 21.31
C PHE A 243 21.34 4.73 22.07
N ASP A 244 22.53 4.32 21.62
CA ASP A 244 23.80 4.71 22.20
C ASP A 244 24.08 6.22 21.95
N GLU A 245 24.98 6.81 22.72
CA GLU A 245 25.47 8.16 22.42
C GLU A 245 26.30 8.13 21.12
N PRO A 246 26.11 9.08 20.20
CA PRO A 246 26.88 9.14 18.97
C PRO A 246 28.33 9.58 19.22
N GLU A 247 29.28 8.94 18.53
CA GLU A 247 30.72 9.23 18.69
C GLU A 247 31.15 10.58 18.05
N ASN A 248 30.33 11.14 17.15
CA ASN A 248 30.74 12.20 16.21
C ASN A 248 30.06 13.57 16.40
N TRP A 249 29.70 13.95 17.63
CA TRP A 249 28.96 15.21 17.90
C TRP A 249 27.59 15.30 17.20
N GLU A 250 27.10 14.20 16.62
CA GLU A 250 25.75 14.12 16.07
C GLU A 250 24.72 14.18 17.21
N GLU A 251 23.49 14.58 16.91
CA GLU A 251 22.41 14.53 17.89
C GLU A 251 22.08 13.08 18.23
N LYS A 252 21.98 12.77 19.54
CA LYS A 252 21.54 11.47 20.02
C LYS A 252 20.12 11.19 19.52
N LEU A 253 19.91 10.00 18.96
CA LEU A 253 18.58 9.50 18.65
C LEU A 253 17.75 9.34 19.93
N GLN A 254 16.50 9.78 19.88
CA GLN A 254 15.60 9.71 21.04
C GLN A 254 15.27 8.25 21.41
N ASP A 255 15.37 7.89 22.68
CA ASP A 255 14.91 6.58 23.15
C ASP A 255 13.38 6.46 23.08
N PHE A 256 12.89 5.26 22.73
CA PHE A 256 11.46 4.95 22.77
C PHE A 256 11.12 4.23 24.07
N HIS A 257 10.80 4.99 25.13
CA HIS A 257 10.50 4.43 26.46
C HIS A 257 9.36 3.39 26.49
N ASN A 258 8.47 3.39 25.49
CA ASN A 258 7.35 2.43 25.39
C ASN A 258 7.65 1.23 24.48
N ALA A 259 8.86 1.08 23.94
CA ALA A 259 9.18 0.06 22.93
C ALA A 259 8.91 -1.38 23.37
N ASP A 260 9.06 -1.69 24.66
CA ASP A 260 8.69 -2.99 25.24
C ASP A 260 7.17 -3.20 25.28
N ILE A 261 6.42 -2.16 25.64
CA ILE A 261 4.95 -2.17 25.69
C ILE A 261 4.40 -2.38 24.28
N ASP A 262 4.87 -1.59 23.31
CA ASP A 262 4.46 -1.72 21.91
C ASP A 262 4.75 -3.13 21.35
N ARG A 263 5.91 -3.70 21.70
CA ARG A 263 6.26 -5.07 21.28
C ARG A 263 5.27 -6.10 21.81
N GLU A 264 4.91 -5.99 23.08
CA GLU A 264 3.99 -6.92 23.73
C GLU A 264 2.54 -6.74 23.24
N GLU A 265 2.12 -5.50 22.98
CA GLU A 265 0.83 -5.24 22.32
C GLU A 265 0.76 -5.85 20.93
N MET A 266 1.78 -5.64 20.10
CA MET A 266 1.84 -6.27 18.77
C MET A 266 1.88 -7.79 18.88
N ARG A 267 2.60 -8.35 19.87
CA ARG A 267 2.60 -9.78 20.13
C ARG A 267 1.19 -10.30 20.41
N LYS A 268 0.44 -9.63 21.29
CA LYS A 268 -0.96 -9.98 21.59
C LYS A 268 -1.81 -9.95 20.33
N VAL A 269 -1.72 -8.88 19.53
CA VAL A 269 -2.47 -8.73 18.27
C VAL A 269 -2.15 -9.87 17.31
N PHE A 270 -0.87 -10.11 17.02
CA PHE A 270 -0.47 -11.13 16.05
C PHE A 270 -0.73 -12.56 16.54
N SER A 271 -0.76 -12.79 17.86
CA SER A 271 -1.14 -14.10 18.42
C SER A 271 -2.61 -14.43 18.17
N THR A 272 -3.47 -13.43 17.93
CA THR A 272 -4.90 -13.66 17.63
C THR A 272 -5.18 -14.16 16.21
N ILE A 273 -4.19 -14.14 15.30
CA ILE A 273 -4.39 -14.39 13.86
C ILE A 273 -3.76 -15.69 13.32
N ASP A 274 -3.66 -16.73 14.16
CA ASP A 274 -3.02 -18.03 13.86
C ASP A 274 -1.61 -17.85 13.28
N CYS A 275 -0.76 -17.22 14.09
CA CYS A 275 0.59 -16.84 13.71
C CYS A 275 1.61 -17.25 14.78
N ASP A 276 2.70 -17.87 14.34
CA ASP A 276 3.87 -18.11 15.17
C ASP A 276 4.60 -16.77 15.37
N VAL A 277 4.35 -16.13 16.52
CA VAL A 277 4.91 -14.83 16.86
C VAL A 277 6.29 -14.96 17.51
N ILE A 278 7.27 -14.25 16.98
CA ILE A 278 8.67 -14.31 17.38
C ILE A 278 9.12 -12.88 17.68
N THR A 279 9.42 -12.63 18.94
CA THR A 279 9.81 -11.29 19.41
C THR A 279 11.31 -11.22 19.67
N SER A 280 11.87 -10.04 19.44
CA SER A 280 13.16 -9.67 20.04
C SER A 280 13.08 -9.76 21.57
N ARG A 281 14.15 -10.24 22.21
CA ARG A 281 14.19 -10.40 23.69
C ARG A 281 14.49 -9.11 24.44
N LYS A 282 15.03 -8.10 23.76
CA LYS A 282 15.52 -6.85 24.31
C LYS A 282 15.19 -5.70 23.36
N THR A 283 15.12 -4.49 23.89
CA THR A 283 14.92 -3.23 23.16
C THR A 283 16.22 -2.59 22.69
N ARG A 284 17.33 -2.83 23.40
CA ARG A 284 18.66 -2.51 22.90
C ARG A 284 19.15 -3.57 21.91
N ILE A 285 19.10 -3.25 20.63
CA ILE A 285 19.44 -4.16 19.53
C ILE A 285 20.41 -3.48 18.57
N THR A 286 21.65 -3.95 18.54
CA THR A 286 22.66 -3.49 17.58
C THR A 286 22.42 -4.11 16.22
N LEU A 287 22.89 -3.47 15.14
CA LEU A 287 22.75 -4.01 13.78
C LEU A 287 23.30 -5.44 13.68
N ALA A 288 24.48 -5.70 14.25
CA ALA A 288 25.08 -7.03 14.25
C ALA A 288 24.24 -8.09 14.99
N SER A 289 23.67 -7.72 16.14
CA SER A 289 22.81 -8.62 16.90
C SER A 289 21.50 -8.92 16.17
N PHE A 290 20.91 -7.91 15.52
CA PHE A 290 19.73 -8.05 14.70
C PHE A 290 20.00 -8.97 13.51
N THR A 291 21.09 -8.75 12.75
CA THR A 291 21.42 -9.57 11.58
C THR A 291 21.64 -11.03 11.97
N ARG A 292 22.31 -11.29 13.10
CA ARG A 292 22.48 -12.66 13.61
C ARG A 292 21.14 -13.29 13.98
N TRP A 293 20.33 -12.57 14.78
CA TRP A 293 19.01 -13.05 15.18
C TRP A 293 18.11 -13.34 13.97
N LEU A 294 18.08 -12.45 12.99
CA LEU A 294 17.30 -12.60 11.77
C LEU A 294 17.76 -13.85 11.00
N LYS A 295 19.08 -14.04 10.83
CA LYS A 295 19.63 -15.22 10.17
C LYS A 295 19.27 -16.51 10.89
N ASP A 296 19.53 -16.60 12.20
CA ASP A 296 19.23 -17.79 13.01
C ASP A 296 17.72 -18.12 12.97
N THR A 297 16.90 -17.07 12.98
CA THR A 297 15.46 -17.19 12.90
C THR A 297 15.03 -17.68 11.51
N ILE A 298 15.52 -17.10 10.42
CA ILE A 298 15.24 -17.59 9.07
C ILE A 298 15.68 -19.06 8.96
N GLU A 299 16.88 -19.43 9.41
CA GLU A 299 17.35 -20.82 9.35
C GLU A 299 16.49 -21.80 10.18
N LYS A 300 15.98 -21.36 11.33
CA LYS A 300 15.12 -22.17 12.19
C LYS A 300 13.74 -22.39 11.56
N PHE A 301 13.17 -21.34 10.98
CA PHE A 301 11.80 -21.37 10.46
C PHE A 301 11.77 -21.95 9.05
N PHE A 302 12.70 -21.61 8.14
CA PHE A 302 12.77 -22.16 6.78
C PHE A 302 13.39 -23.57 6.70
N LYS A 303 13.22 -24.41 7.74
CA LYS A 303 13.63 -25.82 7.67
C LYS A 303 12.76 -26.59 6.65
N PRO A 304 13.33 -27.54 5.89
CA PRO A 304 12.55 -28.42 5.02
C PRO A 304 11.42 -29.08 5.83
N GLY A 305 10.18 -29.00 5.33
CA GLY A 305 8.97 -29.50 6.00
C GLY A 305 8.16 -28.45 6.75
N HIS A 306 8.68 -27.24 6.98
CA HIS A 306 7.89 -26.10 7.45
C HIS A 306 7.44 -25.25 6.27
N SER A 307 6.14 -25.29 5.94
CA SER A 307 5.52 -24.40 4.95
C SER A 307 4.82 -23.25 5.67
N PHE A 308 5.34 -22.02 5.47
CA PHE A 308 4.65 -20.81 5.91
C PHE A 308 3.80 -20.25 4.78
N LYS A 309 2.59 -19.83 5.14
CA LYS A 309 1.68 -19.09 4.25
C LYS A 309 2.17 -17.67 4.02
N SER A 310 2.57 -17.01 5.10
CA SER A 310 2.98 -15.62 5.08
C SER A 310 4.02 -15.35 6.15
N ILE A 311 4.89 -14.41 5.83
CA ILE A 311 5.88 -13.83 6.74
C ILE A 311 5.46 -12.40 7.00
N ILE A 312 5.31 -12.04 8.26
CA ILE A 312 5.06 -10.68 8.70
C ILE A 312 6.32 -10.19 9.39
N PHE A 313 6.78 -9.00 9.04
CA PHE A 313 7.95 -8.38 9.67
C PHE A 313 7.55 -7.01 10.20
N TYR A 314 7.48 -6.89 11.52
CA TYR A 314 7.22 -5.65 12.25
C TYR A 314 8.53 -5.15 12.84
N LEU A 315 8.97 -3.96 12.41
CA LEU A 315 10.14 -3.28 12.95
C LEU A 315 9.76 -1.87 13.38
N LYS A 316 9.90 -1.59 14.68
CA LYS A 316 9.82 -0.24 15.24
C LYS A 316 11.22 0.26 15.56
N THR A 317 11.65 1.34 14.89
CA THR A 317 12.93 2.02 15.12
C THR A 317 12.88 3.41 14.48
N HIS A 318 13.93 4.22 14.65
CA HIS A 318 14.11 5.45 13.89
C HIS A 318 14.40 5.15 12.42
N GLY A 319 13.83 5.98 11.56
CA GLY A 319 14.08 5.96 10.12
C GLY A 319 14.66 7.28 9.64
N SER A 320 15.44 7.23 8.57
CA SER A 320 15.86 8.43 7.84
C SER A 320 16.01 8.13 6.35
N TRP A 321 16.40 9.11 5.55
CA TRP A 321 16.67 8.95 4.12
C TRP A 321 18.18 8.90 3.86
N GLY A 322 18.61 7.93 3.07
CA GLY A 322 19.99 7.78 2.61
C GLY A 322 20.09 7.60 1.10
N LYS A 323 21.32 7.46 0.59
CA LYS A 323 21.60 7.33 -0.86
C LYS A 323 20.90 6.16 -1.56
N LYS A 324 20.54 5.11 -0.80
CA LYS A 324 19.83 3.92 -1.29
C LYS A 324 18.34 3.90 -0.92
N GLY A 325 17.77 5.07 -0.57
CA GLY A 325 16.40 5.20 -0.11
C GLY A 325 16.28 5.16 1.42
N GLN A 326 15.19 4.60 1.93
CA GLN A 326 14.90 4.57 3.36
C GLN A 326 15.96 3.74 4.11
N VAL A 327 16.48 4.30 5.21
CA VAL A 327 17.40 3.62 6.11
C VAL A 327 16.76 3.47 7.49
N VAL A 328 17.09 2.37 8.16
CA VAL A 328 16.65 2.09 9.52
C VAL A 328 17.85 2.12 10.47
N HIS A 329 17.63 2.65 11.66
CA HIS A 329 18.65 2.79 12.70
C HIS A 329 18.59 1.63 13.70
N PHE A 330 19.73 1.35 14.34
CA PHE A 330 19.89 0.36 15.41
C PHE A 330 20.51 1.00 16.64
N SER A 331 20.52 0.28 17.77
CA SER A 331 20.95 0.83 19.05
C SER A 331 22.40 1.35 19.02
N ASP A 332 23.27 0.76 18.19
CA ASP A 332 24.67 1.16 18.04
C ASP A 332 24.86 2.35 17.07
N ASN A 333 23.81 3.14 16.81
CA ASN A 333 23.75 4.23 15.83
C ASN A 333 24.12 3.83 14.39
N LYS A 334 24.28 2.52 14.14
CA LYS A 334 24.47 2.01 12.80
C LYS A 334 23.15 2.01 12.06
N LYS A 335 23.24 2.34 10.77
CA LYS A 335 22.12 2.36 9.85
C LYS A 335 22.35 1.41 8.68
N ILE A 336 21.27 0.84 8.18
CA ILE A 336 21.27 0.00 6.99
C ILE A 336 20.09 0.40 6.11
N ALA A 337 20.26 0.32 4.79
CA ALA A 337 19.16 0.52 3.87
C ALA A 337 18.08 -0.55 4.12
N LEU A 338 16.81 -0.13 4.13
CA LEU A 338 15.69 -1.04 4.37
C LEU A 338 15.68 -2.19 3.34
N LEU A 339 16.01 -1.90 2.08
CA LEU A 339 16.15 -2.93 1.04
C LEU A 339 17.28 -3.93 1.35
N ASP A 340 18.40 -3.46 1.90
CA ASP A 340 19.52 -4.32 2.29
C ASP A 340 19.14 -5.19 3.50
N LEU A 341 18.33 -4.68 4.42
CA LEU A 341 17.76 -5.43 5.55
C LEU A 341 16.88 -6.60 5.10
N LEU A 342 16.12 -6.41 4.01
CA LEU A 342 15.17 -7.38 3.48
C LEU A 342 15.81 -8.42 2.55
N LYS A 343 17.08 -8.25 2.15
CA LYS A 343 17.80 -9.20 1.29
C LYS A 343 17.72 -10.67 1.70
N PRO A 344 17.74 -11.04 3.01
CA PRO A 344 17.59 -12.43 3.41
C PRO A 344 16.28 -13.08 2.95
N PHE A 345 15.24 -12.28 2.70
CA PHE A 345 13.94 -12.73 2.20
C PHE A 345 13.83 -12.72 0.67
N ASN A 346 14.89 -12.34 -0.05
CA ASN A 346 14.87 -12.38 -1.51
C ASN A 346 14.88 -13.84 -2.00
N GLU A 347 14.20 -14.08 -3.11
CA GLU A 347 13.93 -15.40 -3.68
C GLU A 347 15.20 -16.23 -3.88
N GLY A 348 16.32 -15.61 -4.28
CA GLY A 348 17.61 -16.29 -4.44
C GLY A 348 18.19 -16.84 -3.13
N ASN A 349 18.04 -16.13 -2.01
CA ASN A 349 18.51 -16.58 -0.70
C ASN A 349 17.59 -17.66 -0.11
N LEU A 350 16.28 -17.48 -0.25
CA LEU A 350 15.30 -18.47 0.20
C LEU A 350 15.42 -19.78 -0.59
N LYS A 351 15.62 -19.72 -1.91
CA LYS A 351 15.90 -20.91 -2.74
C LYS A 351 17.25 -21.54 -2.39
N GLY A 352 18.32 -20.75 -2.25
CA GLY A 352 19.66 -21.26 -1.91
C GLY A 352 19.72 -22.01 -0.58
N MET A 353 18.96 -21.58 0.43
CA MET A 353 18.88 -22.25 1.74
C MET A 353 18.17 -23.60 1.67
N VAL A 354 17.17 -23.75 0.79
CA VAL A 354 16.49 -25.03 0.53
C VAL A 354 17.40 -25.98 -0.26
N SER A 355 18.11 -25.47 -1.27
CA SER A 355 18.99 -26.27 -2.13
C SER A 355 20.25 -26.78 -1.41
N GLN A 356 20.90 -25.96 -0.58
CA GLN A 356 22.14 -26.37 0.12
C GLN A 356 21.91 -27.48 1.15
N LYS A 357 20.75 -27.49 1.81
CA LYS A 357 20.43 -28.53 2.81
C LYS A 357 20.01 -29.85 2.19
N LEU A 358 19.35 -29.82 1.02
CA LEU A 358 19.07 -31.02 0.23
C LEU A 358 20.38 -31.69 -0.22
N LEU A 359 21.35 -30.87 -0.64
CA LEU A 359 22.71 -31.32 -1.00
C LEU A 359 23.50 -31.86 0.19
N MET A 360 23.36 -31.28 1.39
CA MET A 360 23.99 -31.85 2.60
C MET A 360 23.34 -33.15 3.05
N LEU A 361 22.00 -33.26 2.99
CA LEU A 361 21.28 -34.49 3.35
C LEU A 361 21.59 -35.63 2.39
N LEU A 362 21.74 -35.34 1.09
CA LEU A 362 22.20 -36.31 0.09
C LEU A 362 23.66 -36.72 0.29
N LYS A 363 24.53 -35.83 0.80
CA LYS A 363 25.92 -36.15 1.15
C LYS A 363 26.10 -36.91 2.47
N SER A 364 25.09 -36.93 3.33
CA SER A 364 25.08 -37.73 4.57
C SER A 364 24.34 -39.06 4.43
N ALA A 365 23.64 -39.28 3.31
CA ALA A 365 22.92 -40.50 2.97
C ALA A 365 23.65 -41.36 1.91
N LEU A 366 24.73 -40.83 1.34
CA LEU A 366 25.80 -41.54 0.63
C LEU A 366 27.00 -41.64 1.58
#